data_AF-A0A832Q8K4-F1
#
_entry.id   AF-A0A832Q8K4-F1
#
_cell.length_a   1.000
_cell.length_b   1.000
_cell.length_c   1.000
_cell.angle_alpha   90.00
_cell.angle_beta   90.00
_cell.angle_gamma   90.00
#
_symmetry.space_group_name_H-M   'P 1'
#
loop_
_entity.id
_entity.type
_entity.pdbx_description
1 polymer ?
#
loop_
_entity_poly.entity_id
_entity_poly.type
_entity_poly.pdbx_seq_one_letter_code
_entity_poly.pdbx_strand_id
1 'polypeptide(L)'
;MNSHPQPQALRALSGVGLAFLLAACAPNEQQDALQSTLDELQSREAIRTLFTDYGRSLDERDFTSFGQLFTSDAEYMAGGATGLAQGPEAIATLLEQLITKNATGANLHTYANEKITFSSRDSATALSRGAFYVQDTDGQPQLLMLATYRDELRRENGQWKFMRREVQGDLPGPANEVRAGLALPDIAGDWIIASSVGGATPVTVYCTLEQDAAVLGGSCTPEMANAEASTLRGSIGLKLAVWGYDVVFNGNPGRVDFRATTLEADKLEGSLSLSGMVAPFTAQRRGTE
;
A
#
# COMPACT_ATOMS: atom_id res chain seq x y z
N MET A 1 -16.60 -104.14 43.12
CA MET A 1 -15.47 -103.31 43.60
C MET A 1 -15.44 -102.10 42.68
N ASN A 2 -16.07 -100.99 43.08
CA ASN A 2 -15.42 -99.78 43.65
C ASN A 2 -14.23 -99.34 42.79
N SER A 3 -14.10 -98.12 42.26
CA SER A 3 -14.71 -96.82 42.59
C SER A 3 -14.23 -95.77 41.58
N HIS A 4 -15.03 -94.73 41.36
CA HIS A 4 -14.77 -93.45 40.67
C HIS A 4 -13.49 -92.70 41.15
N PRO A 5 -12.91 -91.70 40.42
CA PRO A 5 -13.62 -90.46 40.03
C PRO A 5 -13.24 -89.71 38.71
N GLN A 6 -14.14 -88.77 38.38
CA GLN A 6 -14.23 -87.69 37.36
C GLN A 6 -13.14 -86.58 37.45
N PRO A 7 -13.23 -85.41 36.74
CA PRO A 7 -13.58 -85.07 35.34
C PRO A 7 -12.63 -83.99 34.74
N GLN A 8 -12.55 -83.78 33.41
CA GLN A 8 -12.13 -82.48 32.85
C GLN A 8 -12.87 -82.13 31.55
N ALA A 9 -13.13 -80.83 31.43
CA ALA A 9 -14.07 -80.17 30.53
C ALA A 9 -13.57 -80.00 29.09
N LEU A 10 -14.50 -79.99 28.13
CA LEU A 10 -14.34 -79.23 26.89
C LEU A 10 -15.66 -78.54 26.53
N ARG A 11 -15.66 -77.20 26.65
CA ARG A 11 -16.63 -76.32 26.00
C ARG A 11 -16.15 -76.13 24.55
N ALA A 12 -16.94 -76.56 23.58
CA ALA A 12 -16.77 -76.23 22.18
C ALA A 12 -17.81 -75.18 21.75
N LEU A 13 -17.34 -74.27 20.89
CA LEU A 13 -17.95 -73.06 20.40
C LEU A 13 -19.22 -73.30 19.58
N SER A 14 -20.13 -72.31 19.60
CA SER A 14 -20.92 -71.77 18.48
C SER A 14 -21.98 -70.85 19.08
N GLY A 15 -22.21 -69.61 18.69
CA GLY A 15 -21.66 -68.73 17.67
C GLY A 15 -22.48 -67.44 17.81
N VAL A 16 -21.85 -66.28 17.68
CA VAL A 16 -22.56 -65.03 17.45
C VAL A 16 -21.86 -64.36 16.29
N GLY A 17 -22.46 -64.51 15.10
CA GLY A 17 -22.12 -63.70 13.96
C GLY A 17 -22.51 -62.26 14.28
N LEU A 18 -21.51 -61.43 14.57
CA LEU A 18 -21.69 -59.99 14.65
C LEU A 18 -21.62 -59.45 13.23
N ALA A 19 -22.78 -59.15 12.65
CA ALA A 19 -22.89 -58.43 11.41
C ALA A 19 -22.31 -57.02 11.60
N PHE A 20 -21.06 -56.82 11.20
CA PHE A 20 -20.51 -55.48 10.98
C PHE A 20 -21.10 -54.91 9.68
N LEU A 21 -22.28 -54.32 9.79
CA LEU A 21 -22.75 -53.32 8.83
C LEU A 21 -21.96 -52.04 9.11
N LEU A 22 -20.72 -51.98 8.61
CA LEU A 22 -19.97 -50.74 8.54
C LEU A 22 -20.69 -49.82 7.54
N ALA A 23 -21.18 -48.69 8.05
CA ALA A 23 -21.67 -47.58 7.26
C ALA A 23 -20.52 -47.05 6.38
N ALA A 24 -20.42 -47.54 5.14
CA ALA A 24 -19.38 -47.19 4.18
C ALA A 24 -19.64 -45.88 3.40
N CYS A 25 -20.64 -45.08 3.80
CA CYS A 25 -21.01 -43.85 3.06
C CYS A 25 -20.28 -42.58 3.54
N ALA A 26 -19.63 -42.59 4.71
CA ALA A 26 -18.97 -41.41 5.30
C ALA A 26 -17.55 -41.06 4.78
N PRO A 27 -16.70 -41.98 4.27
CA PRO A 27 -15.33 -41.64 3.88
C PRO A 27 -15.23 -40.65 2.73
N ASN A 28 -16.13 -40.76 1.74
CA ASN A 28 -16.06 -39.97 0.52
C ASN A 28 -16.44 -38.51 0.76
N GLU A 29 -17.50 -38.24 1.54
CA GLU A 29 -17.94 -36.86 1.82
C GLU A 29 -16.90 -36.07 2.62
N GLN A 30 -16.27 -36.71 3.61
CA GLN A 30 -15.23 -36.05 4.41
C GLN A 30 -13.95 -35.81 3.60
N GLN A 31 -13.60 -36.74 2.71
CA GLN A 31 -12.46 -36.59 1.80
C GLN A 31 -12.72 -35.51 0.74
N ASP A 32 -13.92 -35.46 0.17
CA ASP A 32 -14.32 -34.44 -0.81
C ASP A 32 -14.34 -33.04 -0.17
N ALA A 33 -14.87 -32.91 1.04
CA ALA A 33 -14.86 -31.66 1.80
C ALA A 33 -13.42 -31.19 2.11
N LEU A 34 -12.53 -32.13 2.49
CA LEU A 34 -11.12 -31.83 2.73
C LEU A 34 -10.42 -31.39 1.43
N GLN A 35 -10.65 -32.09 0.32
CA GLN A 35 -10.06 -31.75 -0.97
C GLN A 35 -10.55 -30.41 -1.48
N SER A 36 -11.83 -30.08 -1.28
CA SER A 36 -12.40 -28.78 -1.60
C SER A 36 -11.78 -27.67 -0.76
N THR A 37 -11.59 -27.90 0.55
CA THR A 37 -10.95 -26.94 1.46
C THR A 37 -9.49 -26.70 1.05
N LEU A 38 -8.77 -27.77 0.71
CA LEU A 38 -7.38 -27.68 0.26
C LEU A 38 -7.25 -26.91 -1.05
N ASP A 39 -8.12 -27.19 -2.02
CA ASP A 39 -8.13 -26.48 -3.31
C ASP A 39 -8.45 -24.99 -3.13
N GLU A 40 -9.39 -24.63 -2.25
CA GLU A 40 -9.67 -23.23 -1.94
C GLU A 40 -8.45 -22.53 -1.30
N LEU A 41 -7.79 -23.16 -0.33
CA LEU A 41 -6.58 -22.60 0.31
C LEU A 41 -5.44 -22.43 -0.69
N GLN A 42 -5.20 -23.42 -1.55
CA GLN A 42 -4.20 -23.33 -2.62
C GLN A 42 -4.56 -22.23 -3.63
N SER A 43 -5.85 -22.07 -3.93
CA SER A 43 -6.33 -21.00 -4.81
C SER A 43 -6.13 -19.62 -4.22
N ARG A 44 -6.35 -19.44 -2.91
CA ARG A 44 -6.07 -18.17 -2.23
C ARG A 44 -4.61 -17.79 -2.35
N GLU A 45 -3.70 -18.74 -2.18
CA GLU A 45 -2.27 -18.49 -2.31
C GLU A 45 -1.85 -18.23 -3.76
N ALA A 46 -2.42 -18.97 -4.71
CA ALA A 46 -2.19 -18.72 -6.13
C ALA A 46 -2.66 -17.32 -6.56
N ILE A 47 -3.79 -16.84 -6.03
CA ILE A 47 -4.30 -15.48 -6.28
C ILE A 47 -3.39 -14.42 -5.65
N ARG A 48 -2.88 -14.65 -4.43
CA ARG A 48 -1.90 -13.72 -3.81
C ARG A 48 -0.58 -13.67 -4.58
N THR A 49 -0.13 -14.82 -5.08
CA THR A 49 1.03 -14.91 -5.98
C THR A 49 0.78 -14.13 -7.25
N LEU A 50 -0.40 -14.27 -7.88
CA LEU A 50 -0.82 -13.50 -9.05
C LEU A 50 -0.76 -11.97 -8.81
N PHE A 51 -1.16 -11.49 -7.62
CA PHE A 51 -1.05 -10.06 -7.28
C PHE A 51 0.40 -9.61 -7.14
N THR A 52 1.24 -10.45 -6.55
CA THR A 52 2.67 -10.18 -6.39
C THR A 52 3.37 -10.16 -7.75
N ASP A 53 3.10 -11.12 -8.62
CA ASP A 53 3.67 -11.20 -9.97
C ASP A 53 3.23 -10.05 -10.86
N TYR A 54 2.00 -9.55 -10.69
CA TYR A 54 1.55 -8.34 -11.35
C TYR A 54 2.46 -7.14 -11.01
N GLY A 55 2.71 -6.89 -9.72
CA GLY A 55 3.56 -5.76 -9.30
C GLY A 55 5.00 -5.95 -9.76
N ARG A 56 5.56 -7.14 -9.50
CA ARG A 56 6.93 -7.51 -9.85
C ARG A 56 7.22 -7.35 -11.34
N SER A 57 6.37 -7.88 -12.21
CA SER A 57 6.59 -7.80 -13.66
C SER A 57 6.53 -6.36 -14.18
N LEU A 58 5.69 -5.49 -13.60
CA LEU A 58 5.70 -4.05 -13.92
C LEU A 58 6.97 -3.35 -13.39
N ASP A 59 7.43 -3.71 -12.20
CA ASP A 59 8.64 -3.15 -11.59
C ASP A 59 9.93 -3.57 -12.32
N GLU A 60 9.96 -4.79 -12.84
CA GLU A 60 11.06 -5.34 -13.66
C GLU A 60 10.94 -4.97 -15.15
N ARG A 61 9.85 -4.32 -15.56
CA ARG A 61 9.51 -4.01 -16.96
C ARG A 61 9.42 -5.26 -17.85
N ASP A 62 9.03 -6.41 -17.28
CA ASP A 62 8.75 -7.64 -18.01
C ASP A 62 7.28 -7.66 -18.47
N PHE A 63 6.98 -6.84 -19.49
CA PHE A 63 5.62 -6.74 -20.03
C PHE A 63 5.16 -8.02 -20.75
N THR A 64 6.10 -8.88 -21.14
CA THR A 64 5.79 -10.18 -21.76
C THR A 64 5.18 -11.12 -20.70
N SER A 65 5.85 -11.28 -19.56
CA SER A 65 5.30 -12.07 -18.44
C SER A 65 4.05 -11.42 -17.85
N PHE A 66 4.02 -10.08 -17.77
CA PHE A 66 2.84 -9.34 -17.29
C PHE A 66 1.57 -9.69 -18.08
N GLY A 67 1.64 -9.72 -19.42
CA GLY A 67 0.49 -10.09 -20.25
C GLY A 67 -0.05 -11.48 -19.94
N GLN A 68 0.82 -12.45 -19.58
CA GLN A 68 0.41 -13.84 -19.30
C GLN A 68 -0.45 -14.00 -18.04
N LEU A 69 -0.47 -12.98 -17.17
CA LEU A 69 -1.28 -12.94 -15.95
C LEU A 69 -2.78 -12.77 -16.23
N PHE A 70 -3.14 -12.43 -17.48
CA PHE A 70 -4.51 -12.15 -17.91
C PHE A 70 -5.08 -13.33 -18.70
N THR A 71 -6.39 -13.55 -18.57
CA THR A 71 -7.11 -14.51 -19.43
C THR A 71 -7.12 -14.02 -20.87
N SER A 72 -7.38 -14.94 -21.80
CA SER A 72 -7.43 -14.65 -23.24
C SER A 72 -8.43 -13.56 -23.63
N ASP A 73 -9.51 -13.42 -22.86
CA ASP A 73 -10.63 -12.48 -23.00
C ASP A 73 -10.64 -11.38 -21.93
N ALA A 74 -9.50 -11.13 -21.26
CA ALA A 74 -9.45 -10.24 -20.12
C ALA A 74 -9.74 -8.78 -20.46
N GLU A 75 -10.27 -8.04 -19.49
CA GLU A 75 -10.48 -6.59 -19.57
C GLU A 75 -9.70 -5.84 -18.49
N TYR A 76 -9.07 -4.74 -18.89
CA TYR A 76 -8.37 -3.84 -17.97
C TYR A 76 -8.93 -2.43 -18.07
N MET A 77 -9.14 -1.78 -16.93
CA MET A 77 -9.57 -0.38 -16.85
C MET A 77 -8.63 0.43 -15.97
N ALA A 78 -7.85 1.29 -16.61
CA ALA A 78 -7.00 2.27 -15.91
C ALA A 78 -7.77 3.58 -15.66
N GLY A 79 -8.01 3.95 -14.39
CA GLY A 79 -8.52 5.29 -14.04
C GLY A 79 -9.97 5.56 -14.45
N GLY A 80 -10.80 4.52 -14.54
CA GLY A 80 -12.20 4.60 -15.01
C GLY A 80 -12.36 4.22 -16.49
N ALA A 81 -13.50 4.60 -17.10
CA ALA A 81 -13.95 4.14 -18.43
C ALA A 81 -13.09 4.61 -19.63
N THR A 82 -12.07 5.44 -19.42
CA THR A 82 -11.22 6.03 -20.47
C THR A 82 -9.97 5.20 -20.81
N GLY A 83 -9.73 4.10 -20.11
CA GLY A 83 -8.53 3.26 -20.25
C GLY A 83 -8.84 1.77 -20.44
N LEU A 84 -9.81 1.45 -21.29
CA LEU A 84 -10.20 0.06 -21.60
C LEU A 84 -9.17 -0.58 -22.54
N ALA A 85 -8.58 -1.69 -22.09
CA ALA A 85 -7.80 -2.60 -22.94
C ALA A 85 -8.39 -4.01 -22.82
N GLN A 86 -8.42 -4.73 -23.94
CA GLN A 86 -8.97 -6.09 -24.02
C GLN A 86 -7.90 -7.06 -24.54
N GLY A 87 -7.74 -8.16 -23.82
CA GLY A 87 -6.79 -9.21 -24.13
C GLY A 87 -5.36 -8.92 -23.62
N PRO A 88 -4.56 -9.97 -23.37
CA PRO A 88 -3.22 -9.89 -22.79
C PRO A 88 -2.28 -8.87 -23.43
N GLU A 89 -2.21 -8.85 -24.76
CA GLU A 89 -1.27 -8.02 -25.52
C GLU A 89 -1.61 -6.52 -25.43
N ALA A 90 -2.89 -6.18 -25.59
CA ALA A 90 -3.34 -4.79 -25.49
C ALA A 90 -3.17 -4.25 -24.06
N ILE A 91 -3.41 -5.09 -23.06
CA ILE A 91 -3.23 -4.74 -21.64
C ILE A 91 -1.75 -4.51 -21.35
N ALA A 92 -0.86 -5.40 -21.77
CA ALA A 92 0.58 -5.22 -21.61
C ALA A 92 1.09 -3.94 -22.28
N THR A 93 0.65 -3.67 -23.51
CA THR A 93 1.02 -2.46 -24.26
C THR A 93 0.56 -1.18 -23.54
N LEU A 94 -0.69 -1.17 -23.05
CA LEU A 94 -1.23 -0.03 -22.30
C LEU A 94 -0.38 0.24 -21.05
N LEU A 95 -0.04 -0.79 -20.28
CA LEU A 95 0.71 -0.63 -19.04
C LEU A 95 2.17 -0.26 -19.31
N GLU A 96 2.79 -0.78 -20.37
CA GLU A 96 4.12 -0.35 -20.80
C GLU A 96 4.16 1.16 -21.07
N GLN A 97 3.18 1.67 -21.83
CA GLN A 97 3.07 3.09 -22.12
C GLN A 97 2.86 3.92 -20.84
N LEU A 98 1.98 3.47 -19.95
CA LEU A 98 1.70 4.17 -18.69
C LEU A 98 2.90 4.18 -17.75
N ILE A 99 3.59 3.06 -17.59
CA ILE A 99 4.79 2.96 -16.74
C ILE A 99 5.92 3.80 -17.33
N THR A 100 6.19 3.69 -18.64
CA THR A 100 7.23 4.50 -19.30
C THR A 100 6.96 6.00 -19.18
N LYS A 101 5.70 6.41 -19.30
CA LYS A 101 5.30 7.82 -19.13
C LYS A 101 5.45 8.30 -17.68
N ASN A 102 5.15 7.44 -16.70
CA ASN A 102 5.07 7.84 -15.30
C ASN A 102 6.33 7.54 -14.49
N ALA A 103 7.25 6.70 -14.96
CA ALA A 103 8.45 6.31 -14.25
C ALA A 103 9.66 6.43 -15.17
N THR A 104 10.40 7.53 -15.05
CA THR A 104 11.66 7.74 -15.76
C THR A 104 12.81 6.91 -15.18
N GLY A 105 12.67 6.46 -13.92
CA GLY A 105 13.60 5.58 -13.21
C GLY A 105 12.93 4.29 -12.72
N ALA A 106 13.39 3.79 -11.57
CA ALA A 106 12.79 2.63 -10.90
C ALA A 106 11.38 2.96 -10.39
N ASN A 107 10.58 1.91 -10.28
CA ASN A 107 9.24 1.98 -9.71
C ASN A 107 8.97 0.78 -8.80
N LEU A 108 7.98 0.93 -7.92
CA LEU A 108 7.62 -0.10 -6.95
C LEU A 108 6.11 -0.14 -6.74
N HIS A 109 5.52 -1.32 -6.94
CA HIS A 109 4.13 -1.60 -6.61
C HIS A 109 4.04 -2.36 -5.28
N THR A 110 3.25 -1.86 -4.34
CA THR A 110 2.93 -2.57 -3.10
C THR A 110 1.43 -2.79 -2.97
N TYR A 111 1.05 -3.88 -2.29
CA TYR A 111 -0.33 -4.30 -2.10
C TYR A 111 -0.66 -4.51 -0.62
N ALA A 112 -1.90 -4.25 -0.25
CA ALA A 112 -2.42 -4.45 1.10
C ALA A 112 -3.93 -4.70 1.09
N ASN A 113 -4.44 -5.14 2.23
CA ASN A 113 -5.87 -5.23 2.55
C ASN A 113 -6.66 -6.08 1.54
N GLU A 114 -6.11 -7.23 1.13
CA GLU A 114 -6.76 -8.10 0.17
C GLU A 114 -7.96 -8.85 0.78
N LYS A 115 -9.07 -8.85 0.05
CA LYS A 115 -10.25 -9.67 0.35
C LYS A 115 -10.62 -10.46 -0.89
N ILE A 116 -10.49 -11.78 -0.81
CA ILE A 116 -10.79 -12.73 -1.89
C ILE A 116 -12.08 -13.49 -1.56
N THR A 117 -13.05 -13.48 -2.49
CA THR A 117 -14.33 -14.17 -2.34
C THR A 117 -14.55 -15.11 -3.52
N PHE A 118 -14.65 -16.42 -3.26
CA PHE A 118 -14.94 -17.42 -4.30
C PHE A 118 -16.43 -17.46 -4.59
N SER A 119 -16.78 -17.48 -5.87
CA SER A 119 -18.14 -17.74 -6.37
C SER A 119 -18.29 -19.19 -6.84
N SER A 120 -17.17 -19.83 -7.19
CA SER A 120 -17.07 -21.25 -7.55
C SER A 120 -15.62 -21.73 -7.37
N ARG A 121 -15.35 -22.98 -7.75
CA ARG A 121 -14.00 -23.57 -7.76
C ARG A 121 -12.99 -22.82 -8.64
N ASP A 122 -13.49 -22.21 -9.72
CA ASP A 122 -12.67 -21.63 -10.80
C ASP A 122 -12.98 -20.14 -11.05
N SER A 123 -13.76 -19.51 -10.16
CA SER A 123 -14.07 -18.08 -10.22
C SER A 123 -14.03 -17.45 -8.83
N ALA A 124 -13.42 -16.27 -8.76
CA ALA A 124 -13.37 -15.44 -7.56
C ALA A 124 -13.45 -13.96 -7.92
N THR A 125 -13.83 -13.15 -6.94
CA THR A 125 -13.62 -11.70 -6.97
C THR A 125 -12.62 -11.31 -5.89
N ALA A 126 -11.93 -10.20 -6.12
CA ALA A 126 -11.05 -9.62 -5.11
C ALA A 126 -11.15 -8.11 -5.03
N LEU A 127 -10.97 -7.60 -3.81
CA LEU A 127 -10.73 -6.20 -3.53
C LEU A 127 -9.36 -6.10 -2.88
N SER A 128 -8.52 -5.18 -3.34
CA SER A 128 -7.26 -4.86 -2.66
C SER A 128 -6.95 -3.37 -2.71
N ARG A 129 -5.99 -2.95 -1.90
CA ARG A 129 -5.37 -1.64 -1.92
C ARG A 129 -3.96 -1.78 -2.46
N GLY A 130 -3.45 -0.73 -3.09
CA GLY A 130 -2.03 -0.66 -3.40
C GLY A 130 -1.48 0.75 -3.36
N ALA A 131 -0.16 0.84 -3.26
CA ALA A 131 0.59 2.07 -3.40
C ALA A 131 1.59 1.90 -4.53
N PHE A 132 1.68 2.91 -5.38
CA PHE A 132 2.61 2.94 -6.50
C PHE A 132 3.64 4.04 -6.29
N TYR A 133 4.91 3.67 -6.27
CA TYR A 133 6.03 4.58 -6.08
C TYR A 133 6.86 4.69 -7.36
N VAL A 134 7.39 5.88 -7.61
CA VAL A 134 8.29 6.18 -8.73
C VAL A 134 9.46 7.00 -8.23
N GLN A 135 10.57 7.04 -8.97
CA GLN A 135 11.66 7.97 -8.67
C GLN A 135 11.41 9.37 -9.23
N ASP A 136 11.82 10.39 -8.49
CA ASP A 136 12.00 11.75 -9.02
C ASP A 136 13.31 11.89 -9.81
N THR A 137 13.63 13.11 -10.25
CA THR A 137 14.84 13.42 -11.03
C THR A 137 16.13 13.19 -10.25
N ASP A 138 16.09 13.19 -8.93
CA ASP A 138 17.23 12.96 -8.03
C ASP A 138 17.30 11.48 -7.57
N GLY A 139 16.40 10.64 -8.07
CA GLY A 139 16.35 9.21 -7.74
C GLY A 139 15.66 8.89 -6.40
N GLN A 140 15.03 9.86 -5.73
CA GLN A 140 14.32 9.62 -4.48
C GLN A 140 12.94 9.01 -4.72
N PRO A 141 12.46 8.09 -3.85
CA PRO A 141 11.16 7.47 -4.00
C PRO A 141 10.03 8.45 -3.68
N GLN A 142 9.10 8.60 -4.62
CA GLN A 142 7.89 9.41 -4.50
C GLN A 142 6.65 8.54 -4.62
N LEU A 143 5.69 8.74 -3.71
CA LEU A 143 4.37 8.14 -3.86
C LEU A 143 3.68 8.77 -5.07
N LEU A 144 3.35 7.97 -6.08
CA LEU A 144 2.56 8.40 -7.22
C LEU A 144 1.08 8.37 -6.89
N MET A 145 0.59 7.24 -6.37
CA MET A 145 -0.84 7.01 -6.19
C MET A 145 -1.12 5.94 -5.14
N LEU A 146 -2.20 6.13 -4.38
CA LEU A 146 -2.88 5.05 -3.67
C LEU A 146 -4.09 4.60 -4.49
N ALA A 147 -4.21 3.29 -4.67
CA ALA A 147 -5.19 2.69 -5.56
C ALA A 147 -6.10 1.68 -4.85
N THR A 148 -7.34 1.60 -5.33
CA THR A 148 -8.24 0.47 -5.14
C THR A 148 -8.22 -0.40 -6.39
N TYR A 149 -8.04 -1.71 -6.20
CA TYR A 149 -8.19 -2.71 -7.25
C TYR A 149 -9.49 -3.49 -7.03
N ARG A 150 -10.29 -3.62 -8.09
CA ARG A 150 -11.45 -4.51 -8.11
C ARG A 150 -11.24 -5.53 -9.22
N ASP A 151 -11.14 -6.78 -8.82
CA ASP A 151 -10.73 -7.86 -9.70
C ASP A 151 -11.84 -8.90 -9.83
N GLU A 152 -12.05 -9.36 -11.06
CA GLU A 152 -12.67 -10.64 -11.37
C GLU A 152 -11.58 -11.60 -11.83
N LEU A 153 -11.57 -12.79 -11.25
CA LEU A 153 -10.51 -13.78 -11.39
C LEU A 153 -11.10 -15.08 -11.92
N ARG A 154 -10.36 -15.73 -12.82
CA ARG A 154 -10.76 -17.02 -13.38
C ARG A 154 -9.57 -17.97 -13.40
N ARG A 155 -9.82 -19.24 -13.08
CA ARG A 155 -8.85 -20.30 -13.32
C ARG A 155 -8.95 -20.78 -14.77
N GLU A 156 -7.90 -20.58 -15.54
CA GLU A 156 -7.80 -20.97 -16.94
C GLU A 156 -6.64 -21.97 -17.09
N ASN A 157 -6.91 -23.17 -17.61
CA ASN A 157 -5.92 -24.24 -17.75
C ASN A 157 -5.15 -24.57 -16.45
N GLY A 158 -5.85 -24.53 -15.32
CA GLY A 158 -5.27 -24.81 -14.00
C GLY A 158 -4.57 -23.63 -13.32
N GLN A 159 -4.44 -22.48 -13.98
CA GLN A 159 -3.77 -21.29 -13.44
C GLN A 159 -4.78 -20.16 -13.18
N TRP A 160 -4.66 -19.50 -12.02
CA TRP A 160 -5.46 -18.32 -11.71
C TRP A 160 -4.95 -17.10 -12.46
N LYS A 161 -5.87 -16.35 -13.08
CA LYS A 161 -5.57 -15.18 -13.91
C LYS A 161 -6.61 -14.07 -13.71
N PHE A 162 -6.24 -12.85 -14.08
CA PHE A 162 -7.17 -11.74 -14.15
C PHE A 162 -8.10 -11.88 -15.36
N MET A 163 -9.40 -11.97 -15.09
CA MET A 163 -10.45 -11.85 -16.10
C MET A 163 -10.84 -10.39 -16.29
N ARG A 164 -10.91 -9.63 -15.20
CA ARG A 164 -11.16 -8.20 -15.23
C ARG A 164 -10.39 -7.53 -14.10
N ARG A 165 -9.75 -6.41 -14.39
CA ARG A 165 -9.11 -5.57 -13.37
C ARG A 165 -9.50 -4.11 -13.57
N GLU A 166 -10.14 -3.55 -12.55
CA GLU A 166 -10.39 -2.12 -12.43
C GLU A 166 -9.36 -1.51 -11.47
N VAL A 167 -8.69 -0.45 -11.91
CA VAL A 167 -7.77 0.32 -11.07
C VAL A 167 -8.31 1.72 -10.89
N GLN A 168 -8.72 2.03 -9.67
CA GLN A 168 -9.17 3.35 -9.25
C GLN A 168 -8.08 4.04 -8.44
N GLY A 169 -7.61 5.20 -8.90
CA GLY A 169 -6.73 6.06 -8.11
C GLY A 169 -7.53 6.85 -7.08
N ASP A 170 -7.48 6.44 -5.82
CA ASP A 170 -8.29 7.04 -4.76
C ASP A 170 -7.68 8.34 -4.22
N LEU A 171 -6.35 8.38 -4.13
CA LEU A 171 -5.60 9.53 -3.64
C LEU A 171 -4.36 9.76 -4.51
N PRO A 172 -4.20 10.96 -5.11
CA PRO A 172 -2.95 11.32 -5.76
C PRO A 172 -1.85 11.45 -4.70
N GLY A 173 -0.67 10.91 -4.97
CA GLY A 173 0.52 11.24 -4.21
C GLY A 173 1.15 12.55 -4.72
N PRO A 174 2.13 13.11 -3.99
CA PRO A 174 2.77 14.38 -4.36
C PRO A 174 3.28 14.40 -5.81
N ALA A 175 3.80 13.28 -6.32
CA ALA A 175 4.27 13.18 -7.71
C ALA A 175 3.16 13.37 -8.76
N ASN A 176 1.91 12.97 -8.46
CA ASN A 176 0.78 13.22 -9.35
C ASN A 176 0.31 14.67 -9.30
N GLU A 177 0.39 15.33 -8.13
CA GLU A 177 0.05 16.74 -7.99
C GLU A 177 0.98 17.65 -8.82
N VAL A 178 2.29 17.36 -8.79
CA VAL A 178 3.30 18.08 -9.59
C VAL A 178 3.10 17.89 -11.10
N ARG A 179 2.62 16.71 -11.53
CA ARG A 179 2.40 16.37 -12.94
C ARG A 179 1.07 16.85 -13.52
N ALA A 180 0.05 17.07 -12.68
CA ALA A 180 -1.29 17.45 -13.13
C ALA A 180 -1.42 18.89 -13.64
N GLY A 181 -0.33 19.66 -13.73
CA GLY A 181 -0.36 21.06 -14.15
C GLY A 181 -1.15 21.96 -13.20
N LEU A 182 -1.41 21.50 -11.99
CA LEU A 182 -2.01 22.31 -10.93
C LEU A 182 -0.92 23.19 -10.36
N ALA A 183 -1.15 24.50 -10.38
CA ALA A 183 -0.26 25.43 -9.70
C ALA A 183 -0.27 25.11 -8.21
N LEU A 184 0.90 24.71 -7.68
CA LEU A 184 1.09 24.56 -6.25
C LEU A 184 0.88 25.94 -5.59
N PRO A 185 0.38 25.98 -4.34
CA PRO A 185 0.40 27.22 -3.58
C PRO A 185 1.82 27.80 -3.55
N ASP A 186 1.93 29.10 -3.79
CA ASP A 186 3.21 29.82 -3.68
C ASP A 186 3.39 30.27 -2.23
N ILE A 187 4.27 29.56 -1.51
CA ILE A 187 4.61 29.86 -0.13
C ILE A 187 6.04 30.42 -0.01
N ALA A 188 6.72 30.72 -1.13
CA ALA A 188 8.06 31.29 -1.12
C ALA A 188 8.03 32.67 -0.46
N GLY A 189 8.96 32.96 0.45
CA GLY A 189 9.05 34.24 1.13
C GLY A 189 9.51 34.14 2.58
N ASP A 190 9.50 35.28 3.26
CA ASP A 190 9.88 35.38 4.66
C ASP A 190 8.67 35.18 5.57
N TRP A 191 8.82 34.33 6.58
CA TRP A 191 7.77 33.92 7.50
C TRP A 191 8.19 34.06 8.95
N ILE A 192 7.25 34.51 9.78
CA ILE A 192 7.34 34.49 11.23
C ILE A 192 6.42 33.38 11.72
N ILE A 193 7.00 32.31 12.25
CA ILE A 193 6.27 31.12 12.71
C ILE A 193 6.20 31.16 14.25
N ALA A 194 5.00 31.11 14.79
CA ALA A 194 4.73 31.05 16.22
C ALA A 194 4.19 29.67 16.60
N SER A 195 4.71 29.08 17.68
CA SER A 195 4.24 27.83 18.25
C SER A 195 4.37 27.83 19.79
N SER A 196 3.80 26.82 20.45
CA SER A 196 3.94 26.62 21.90
C SER A 196 4.21 25.16 22.21
N VAL A 197 5.50 24.81 22.30
CA VAL A 197 5.93 23.42 22.56
C VAL A 197 5.83 23.13 24.05
N GLY A 198 5.21 22.00 24.41
CA GLY A 198 4.96 21.65 25.82
C GLY A 198 3.89 22.50 26.51
N GLY A 199 3.10 23.27 25.76
CA GLY A 199 1.91 23.98 26.26
C GLY A 199 2.17 25.27 27.05
N ALA A 200 3.43 25.67 27.23
CA ALA A 200 3.77 26.85 28.05
C ALA A 200 4.92 27.72 27.50
N THR A 201 5.81 27.16 26.68
CA THR A 201 6.97 27.91 26.19
C THR A 201 6.70 28.39 24.76
N PRO A 202 6.45 29.70 24.55
CA PRO A 202 6.31 30.23 23.20
C PRO A 202 7.62 30.08 22.45
N VAL A 203 7.52 29.66 21.19
CA VAL A 203 8.65 29.54 20.27
C VAL A 203 8.32 30.36 19.04
N THR A 204 9.23 31.27 18.68
CA THR A 204 9.21 31.98 17.41
C THR A 204 10.33 31.44 16.52
N VAL A 205 10.03 31.19 15.25
CA VAL A 205 11.03 30.81 14.25
C VAL A 205 10.85 31.71 13.03
N TYR A 206 11.96 32.29 12.57
CA TYR A 206 12.00 33.06 11.33
C TYR A 206 12.49 32.15 10.21
N CYS A 207 11.70 31.99 9.15
CA CYS A 207 12.11 31.20 8.00
C CYS A 207 12.02 32.00 6.71
N THR A 208 13.04 31.87 5.86
CA THR A 208 12.97 32.23 4.44
C THR A 208 12.75 30.95 3.67
N LEU A 209 11.57 30.81 3.06
CA LEU A 209 11.22 29.68 2.21
C LEU A 209 11.54 30.01 0.75
N GLU A 210 12.38 29.19 0.13
CA GLU A 210 12.62 29.19 -1.31
C GLU A 210 11.83 28.03 -1.91
N GLN A 211 11.07 28.28 -2.98
CA GLN A 211 10.26 27.26 -3.64
C GLN A 211 10.69 27.12 -5.10
N ASP A 212 11.09 25.91 -5.47
CA ASP A 212 11.30 25.51 -6.87
C ASP A 212 10.40 24.32 -7.16
N ALA A 213 9.32 24.58 -7.91
CA ALA A 213 8.21 23.65 -8.10
C ALA A 213 7.70 23.08 -6.77
N ALA A 214 7.97 21.80 -6.51
CA ALA A 214 7.55 21.08 -5.30
C ALA A 214 8.63 20.98 -4.22
N VAL A 215 9.82 21.51 -4.49
CA VAL A 215 10.96 21.46 -3.57
C VAL A 215 10.98 22.74 -2.75
N LEU A 216 11.16 22.58 -1.43
CA LEU A 216 11.37 23.70 -0.51
C LEU A 216 12.80 23.72 -0.01
N GLY A 217 13.43 24.89 -0.10
CA GLY A 217 14.74 25.22 0.43
C GLY A 217 14.72 26.54 1.21
N GLY A 218 15.91 27.09 1.46
CA GLY A 218 16.09 28.33 2.22
C GLY A 218 16.64 28.07 3.61
N SER A 219 16.22 28.88 4.60
CA SER A 219 16.78 28.81 5.95
C SER A 219 15.79 29.17 7.04
N CYS A 220 16.00 28.62 8.23
CA CYS A 220 15.25 28.97 9.42
C CYS A 220 16.19 29.35 10.57
N THR A 221 15.78 30.32 11.38
CA THR A 221 16.49 30.79 12.57
C THR A 221 15.50 30.89 13.73
N PRO A 222 15.67 30.13 14.81
CA PRO A 222 14.84 30.27 16.01
C PRO A 222 15.15 31.58 16.75
N GLU A 223 14.14 32.18 17.38
CA GLU A 223 14.34 33.34 18.26
C GLU A 223 14.97 32.91 19.59
N MET A 224 16.31 32.89 19.63
CA MET A 224 17.08 32.59 20.84
C MET A 224 18.47 33.23 20.78
N ALA A 225 19.12 33.37 21.94
CA ALA A 225 20.47 33.94 22.01
C ALA A 225 21.47 33.07 21.22
N ASN A 226 22.23 33.72 20.33
CA ASN A 226 23.24 33.09 19.46
C ASN A 226 22.67 32.02 18.49
N ALA A 227 21.41 32.13 18.09
CA ALA A 227 20.87 31.30 17.01
C ALA A 227 21.56 31.63 15.69
N GLU A 228 22.06 30.61 15.00
CA GLU A 228 22.50 30.72 13.61
C GLU A 228 21.42 30.18 12.68
N ALA A 229 21.37 30.73 11.47
CA ALA A 229 20.47 30.25 10.43
C ALA A 229 20.91 28.86 9.97
N SER A 230 19.97 27.91 9.97
CA SER A 230 20.19 26.57 9.44
C SER A 230 19.46 26.40 8.13
N THR A 231 20.11 25.72 7.18
CA THR A 231 19.47 25.33 5.92
C THR A 231 18.26 24.45 6.21
N LEU A 232 17.12 24.80 5.61
CA LEU A 232 15.93 23.96 5.65
C LEU A 232 15.84 23.10 4.38
N ARG A 233 15.16 21.96 4.49
CA ARG A 233 14.80 21.12 3.34
C ARG A 233 13.36 20.66 3.49
N GLY A 234 12.62 20.63 2.39
CA GLY A 234 11.22 20.23 2.41
C GLY A 234 10.62 20.01 1.03
N SER A 235 9.31 19.80 1.03
CA SER A 235 8.49 19.69 -0.17
C SER A 235 7.09 20.26 0.04
N ILE A 236 6.44 20.62 -1.06
CA ILE A 236 5.07 21.12 -1.09
C ILE A 236 4.23 20.38 -2.12
N GLY A 237 3.01 20.04 -1.71
CA GLY A 237 1.89 19.62 -2.54
C GLY A 237 0.71 20.61 -2.41
N LEU A 238 -0.44 20.28 -2.99
CA LEU A 238 -1.60 21.18 -3.10
C LEU A 238 -2.20 21.59 -1.76
N LYS A 239 -2.13 20.70 -0.76
CA LYS A 239 -2.75 20.88 0.55
C LYS A 239 -1.79 20.66 1.72
N LEU A 240 -0.53 20.37 1.41
CA LEU A 240 0.45 20.00 2.41
C LEU A 240 1.83 20.51 2.03
N ALA A 241 2.44 21.29 2.91
CA ALA A 241 3.87 21.57 2.86
C ALA A 241 4.55 20.96 4.08
N VAL A 242 5.69 20.33 3.87
CA VAL A 242 6.54 19.78 4.92
C VAL A 242 7.96 20.31 4.76
N TRP A 243 8.57 20.78 5.83
CA TRP A 243 9.97 21.18 5.81
C TRP A 243 10.59 21.04 7.20
N GLY A 244 11.91 20.98 7.28
CA GLY A 244 12.60 20.92 8.55
C GLY A 244 14.04 21.40 8.47
N TYR A 245 14.60 21.73 9.64
CA TYR A 245 15.97 22.19 9.80
C TYR A 245 16.57 21.64 11.10
N ASP A 246 17.89 21.49 11.11
CA ASP A 246 18.62 21.06 12.29
C ASP A 246 18.99 22.29 13.15
N VAL A 247 18.90 22.17 14.47
CA VAL A 247 19.16 23.24 15.43
C VAL A 247 20.06 22.72 16.55
N VAL A 248 20.87 23.58 17.15
CA VAL A 248 21.62 23.26 18.37
C VAL A 248 21.04 24.06 19.53
N PHE A 249 20.45 23.37 20.51
CA PHE A 249 19.90 23.98 21.71
C PHE A 249 20.76 23.64 22.93
N ASN A 250 21.40 24.66 23.53
CA ASN A 250 22.31 24.49 24.67
C ASN A 250 23.40 23.42 24.44
N GLY A 251 23.95 23.37 23.22
CA GLY A 251 24.97 22.39 22.82
C GLY A 251 24.43 21.01 22.45
N ASN A 252 23.11 20.76 22.54
CA ASN A 252 22.49 19.52 22.10
C ASN A 252 21.90 19.65 20.69
N PRO A 253 22.19 18.72 19.77
CA PRO A 253 21.56 18.72 18.47
C PRO A 253 20.08 18.36 18.61
N GLY A 254 19.25 19.06 17.86
CA GLY A 254 17.82 18.84 17.74
C GLY A 254 17.36 19.08 16.30
N ARG A 255 16.13 18.67 16.01
CA ARG A 255 15.52 18.89 14.71
C ARG A 255 14.13 19.45 14.90
N VAL A 256 13.81 20.44 14.08
CA VAL A 256 12.47 21.04 13.98
C VAL A 256 11.89 20.65 12.65
N ASP A 257 10.73 19.99 12.67
CA ASP A 257 9.97 19.63 11.47
C ASP A 257 8.61 20.33 11.49
N PHE A 258 8.21 20.88 10.36
CA PHE A 258 6.92 21.54 10.15
C PHE A 258 6.08 20.75 9.17
N ARG A 259 4.78 20.74 9.44
CA ARG A 259 3.75 20.17 8.57
C ARG A 259 2.59 21.15 8.47
N ALA A 260 2.59 21.97 7.42
CA ALA A 260 1.55 22.96 7.15
C ALA A 260 0.40 22.36 6.32
N THR A 261 -0.83 22.54 6.78
CA THR A 261 -2.05 22.11 6.06
C THR A 261 -2.97 23.26 5.65
N THR A 262 -2.73 24.46 6.17
CA THR A 262 -3.26 25.73 5.64
C THR A 262 -2.11 26.39 4.87
N LEU A 263 -2.30 26.63 3.57
CA LEU A 263 -1.31 27.17 2.63
C LEU A 263 -1.88 28.40 1.91
N GLU A 264 -2.06 29.50 2.64
CA GLU A 264 -2.57 30.76 2.10
C GLU A 264 -1.40 31.70 1.79
N ALA A 265 -1.65 32.73 0.97
CA ALA A 265 -0.60 33.63 0.52
C ALA A 265 0.13 34.31 1.70
N ASP A 266 -0.59 34.71 2.73
CA ASP A 266 -0.09 35.46 3.90
C ASP A 266 -0.13 34.66 5.21
N LYS A 267 -0.63 33.42 5.17
CA LYS A 267 -0.89 32.61 6.36
C LYS A 267 -0.58 31.13 6.15
N LEU A 268 0.20 30.55 7.05
CA LEU A 268 0.38 29.09 7.15
C LEU A 268 -0.08 28.61 8.53
N GLU A 269 -0.68 27.42 8.58
CA GLU A 269 -1.03 26.76 9.85
C GLU A 269 -0.79 25.26 9.76
N GLY A 270 -0.44 24.66 10.88
CA GLY A 270 -0.22 23.23 10.96
C GLY A 270 0.41 22.79 12.27
N SER A 271 1.27 21.78 12.19
CA SER A 271 1.98 21.23 13.34
C SER A 271 3.49 21.36 13.21
N LEU A 272 4.13 21.77 14.30
CA LEU A 272 5.57 21.77 14.51
C LEU A 272 5.92 20.58 15.40
N SER A 273 6.97 19.84 15.04
CA SER A 273 7.59 18.78 15.85
C SER A 273 8.99 19.22 16.27
N LEU A 274 9.27 19.23 17.57
CA LEU A 274 10.61 19.44 18.12
C LEU A 274 11.00 18.20 18.91
N SER A 275 11.96 17.43 18.42
CA SER A 275 12.44 16.20 19.07
C SER A 275 11.32 15.24 19.50
N GLY A 276 10.26 15.12 18.67
CA GLY A 276 9.12 14.23 18.89
C GLY A 276 7.95 14.82 19.68
N MET A 277 8.10 16.04 20.23
CA MET A 277 6.97 16.78 20.82
C MET A 277 6.28 17.61 19.74
N VAL A 278 4.97 17.41 19.60
CA VAL A 278 4.15 18.08 18.57
C VAL A 278 3.32 19.20 19.18
N ALA A 279 3.33 20.36 18.54
CA ALA A 279 2.52 21.52 18.90
C ALA A 279 1.93 22.17 17.65
N PRO A 280 0.76 22.83 17.74
CA PRO A 280 0.27 23.63 16.63
C PRO A 280 1.19 24.83 16.37
N PHE A 281 1.27 25.27 15.13
CA PHE A 281 1.90 26.54 14.77
C PHE A 281 0.98 27.37 13.87
N THR A 282 1.20 28.68 13.91
CA THR A 282 0.71 29.64 12.94
C THR A 282 1.89 30.40 12.36
N ALA A 283 1.84 30.77 11.10
CA ALA A 283 2.85 31.59 10.46
C ALA A 283 2.22 32.75 9.72
N GLN A 284 2.89 33.90 9.79
CA GLN A 284 2.53 35.10 9.05
C GLN A 284 3.68 35.52 8.13
N ARG A 285 3.34 35.96 6.93
CA ARG A 285 4.33 36.48 5.98
C ARG A 285 4.87 37.82 6.46
N ARG A 286 6.18 38.00 6.40
CA ARG A 286 6.84 39.26 6.72
C ARG A 286 6.64 40.25 5.57
N GLY A 287 6.14 41.46 5.88
CA GLY A 287 5.96 42.55 4.90
C GLY A 287 4.54 42.75 4.37
N THR A 288 3.55 42.05 4.91
CA THR A 288 2.11 42.32 4.70
C THR A 288 1.55 43.04 5.93
N GLU A 289 1.73 44.36 6.03
CA GLU A 289 0.92 45.25 6.88
C GLU A 289 -0.19 45.89 6.05
#